data_AF-A0A7S4C9F9-F1
#
_entry.id   AF-A0A7S4C9F9-F1
#
_cell.length_a   1.000
_cell.length_b   1.000
_cell.length_c   1.000
_cell.angle_alpha   90.00
_cell.angle_beta   90.00
_cell.angle_gamma   90.00
#
_symmetry.space_group_name_H-M   'P 1'
#
loop_
_entity.id
_entity.type
_entity.pdbx_description
1 polymer ?
#
loop_
_entity_poly.entity_id
_entity_poly.type
_entity_poly.pdbx_seq_one_letter_code
_entity_poly.pdbx_strand_id
1 'polypeptide(L)'
;LRSISNTGVKVYAYHPEVSWAEPFVASFIIGPLTRQEAVSRIRAFQEQSGVQFDGILCYDEFALILTGHIAEQLGLPFISSAVLDCSRRKDGFRKMCREFNISIPKFVVVDASAAKLSDSELADLLAANDLKFPL
;
A
#
# COMPACT_ATOMS: atom_id res chain seq x y z
N LEU A 1 9.29 -5.04 -13.69
CA LEU A 1 9.24 -6.43 -14.19
C LEU A 1 10.35 -6.76 -15.20
N ARG A 2 10.53 -5.99 -16.29
CA ARG A 2 11.65 -6.19 -17.24
C ARG A 2 13.06 -6.22 -16.60
N SER A 3 13.30 -5.43 -15.57
CA SER A 3 14.57 -5.48 -14.83
C SER A 3 14.75 -6.80 -14.06
N ILE A 4 13.68 -7.30 -13.45
CA ILE A 4 13.68 -8.54 -12.65
C ILE A 4 13.77 -9.77 -13.55
N SER A 5 13.14 -9.76 -14.73
CA SER A 5 13.21 -10.90 -15.65
C SER A 5 14.65 -11.23 -16.10
N ASN A 6 15.58 -10.29 -15.96
CA ASN A 6 16.99 -10.46 -16.32
C ASN A 6 17.87 -10.96 -15.16
N THR A 7 17.33 -11.15 -13.94
CA THR A 7 18.12 -11.53 -12.76
C THR A 7 18.08 -13.04 -12.47
N GLY A 8 17.38 -13.83 -13.28
CA GLY A 8 17.15 -15.26 -13.02
C GLY A 8 16.08 -15.55 -11.96
N VAL A 9 15.46 -14.50 -11.39
CA VAL A 9 14.34 -14.65 -10.45
C VAL A 9 13.08 -15.06 -11.20
N LYS A 10 12.40 -16.09 -10.70
CA LYS A 10 11.11 -16.53 -11.23
C LYS A 10 9.99 -15.70 -10.62
N VAL A 11 9.32 -14.90 -11.45
CA VAL A 11 8.25 -13.98 -10.99
C VAL A 11 6.89 -14.63 -11.19
N TYR A 12 6.04 -14.54 -10.18
CA TYR A 12 4.63 -14.94 -10.25
C TYR A 12 3.77 -13.72 -9.94
N ALA A 13 2.73 -13.48 -10.73
CA ALA A 13 1.84 -12.33 -10.54
C ALA A 13 0.52 -12.74 -9.90
N TYR A 14 0.17 -12.13 -8.77
CA TYR A 14 -1.18 -12.19 -8.22
C TYR A 14 -2.03 -11.06 -8.82
N HIS A 15 -3.08 -11.39 -9.56
CA HIS A 15 -3.90 -10.41 -10.27
C HIS A 15 -5.32 -10.96 -10.54
N PRO A 16 -6.36 -10.12 -10.67
CA PRO A 16 -7.71 -10.59 -11.00
C PRO A 16 -7.85 -11.26 -12.38
N GLU A 17 -6.93 -10.97 -13.28
CA GLU A 17 -6.93 -11.44 -14.67
C GLU A 17 -5.50 -11.48 -15.25
N VAL A 18 -5.30 -12.12 -16.39
CA VAL A 18 -4.03 -12.02 -17.13
C VAL A 18 -3.88 -10.59 -17.63
N SER A 19 -2.68 -10.00 -17.48
CA SER A 19 -2.43 -8.60 -17.83
C SER A 19 -1.19 -8.45 -18.72
N TRP A 20 -0.83 -7.21 -19.02
CA TRP A 20 0.41 -6.84 -19.74
C TRP A 20 1.69 -7.46 -19.14
N ALA A 21 1.63 -7.95 -17.91
CA ALA A 21 2.75 -8.59 -17.22
C ALA A 21 3.07 -10.00 -17.73
N GLU A 22 2.20 -10.62 -18.54
CA GLU A 22 2.34 -12.00 -19.03
C GLU A 22 3.72 -12.37 -19.59
N PRO A 23 4.35 -11.59 -20.49
CA PRO A 23 5.67 -11.94 -21.02
C PRO A 23 6.81 -11.80 -19.99
N PHE A 24 6.54 -11.32 -18.78
CA PHE A 24 7.55 -11.07 -17.74
C PHE A 24 7.37 -11.95 -16.50
N VAL A 25 6.35 -12.80 -16.46
CA VAL A 25 6.06 -13.66 -15.32
C VAL A 25 6.02 -15.12 -15.76
N ALA A 26 6.39 -16.02 -14.86
CA ALA A 26 6.32 -17.45 -15.09
C ALA A 26 4.88 -17.97 -15.06
N SER A 27 4.03 -17.36 -14.24
CA SER A 27 2.61 -17.69 -14.17
C SER A 27 1.82 -16.60 -13.44
N PHE A 28 0.52 -16.59 -13.66
CA PHE A 28 -0.43 -15.81 -12.87
C PHE A 28 -1.12 -16.68 -11.83
N ILE A 29 -1.31 -16.10 -10.65
CA ILE A 29 -2.20 -16.60 -9.61
C ILE A 29 -3.44 -15.72 -9.67
N ILE A 30 -4.52 -16.25 -10.25
CA ILE A 30 -5.73 -15.47 -10.51
C ILE A 30 -6.62 -15.43 -9.27
N GLY A 31 -7.00 -14.23 -8.84
CA GLY A 31 -7.90 -14.05 -7.70
C GLY A 31 -8.25 -12.59 -7.38
N PRO A 32 -9.30 -12.35 -6.58
CA PRO A 32 -9.73 -11.02 -6.21
C PRO A 32 -8.76 -10.36 -5.23
N LEU A 33 -8.53 -9.05 -5.35
CA LEU A 33 -7.58 -8.30 -4.52
C LEU A 33 -8.12 -8.01 -3.10
N THR A 34 -8.49 -9.06 -2.37
CA THR A 34 -8.93 -8.99 -0.97
C THR A 34 -7.98 -9.79 -0.08
N ARG A 35 -7.86 -9.37 1.19
CA ARG A 35 -6.93 -10.00 2.15
C ARG A 35 -7.17 -11.50 2.31
N GLN A 36 -8.43 -11.88 2.50
CA GLN A 36 -8.81 -13.27 2.78
C GLN A 36 -8.58 -14.18 1.57
N GLU A 37 -8.98 -13.73 0.38
CA GLU A 37 -8.83 -14.53 -0.84
C GLU A 37 -7.38 -14.59 -1.33
N ALA A 38 -6.59 -13.52 -1.18
CA ALA A 38 -5.22 -13.52 -1.67
C ALA A 38 -4.36 -14.57 -0.98
N VAL A 39 -4.44 -14.66 0.35
CA VAL A 39 -3.64 -15.63 1.11
C VAL A 39 -4.06 -17.06 0.78
N SER A 40 -5.36 -17.34 0.71
CA SER A 40 -5.86 -18.69 0.39
C SER A 40 -5.49 -19.12 -1.03
N ARG A 41 -5.58 -18.22 -2.01
CA ARG A 41 -5.22 -18.48 -3.41
C ARG A 41 -3.74 -18.74 -3.58
N ILE A 42 -2.90 -17.95 -2.91
CA ILE A 42 -1.44 -18.13 -2.98
C ILE A 42 -1.04 -19.46 -2.34
N ARG A 43 -1.61 -19.81 -1.17
CA ARG A 43 -1.34 -21.11 -0.52
C ARG A 43 -1.79 -22.29 -1.40
N ALA A 44 -3.00 -22.23 -1.96
CA ALA A 44 -3.50 -23.26 -2.86
C ALA A 44 -2.59 -23.42 -4.10
N PHE A 45 -2.07 -22.32 -4.64
CA PHE A 45 -1.10 -22.37 -5.73
C PHE A 45 0.22 -23.04 -5.30
N GLN A 46 0.75 -22.73 -4.11
CA GLN A 46 1.97 -23.39 -3.59
C GLN A 46 1.78 -24.90 -3.43
N GLU A 47 0.62 -25.32 -2.89
CA GLU A 47 0.27 -26.74 -2.73
C GLU A 47 0.18 -27.48 -4.07
N GLN A 48 -0.46 -26.87 -5.07
CA GLN A 48 -0.66 -27.49 -6.38
C GLN A 48 0.60 -27.52 -7.24
N SER A 49 1.40 -26.45 -7.21
CA SER A 49 2.57 -26.28 -8.07
C SER A 49 3.88 -26.74 -7.44
N GLY A 50 3.91 -26.93 -6.12
CA GLY A 50 5.13 -27.17 -5.35
C GLY A 50 6.03 -25.93 -5.23
N VAL A 51 5.61 -24.77 -5.74
CA VAL A 51 6.40 -23.53 -5.70
C VAL A 51 6.44 -22.97 -4.29
N GLN A 52 7.64 -22.58 -3.84
CA GLN A 52 7.84 -21.77 -2.64
C GLN A 52 8.26 -20.36 -3.06
N PHE A 53 7.80 -19.35 -2.32
CA PHE A 53 8.13 -17.96 -2.58
C PHE A 53 9.17 -17.48 -1.57
N ASP A 54 10.23 -16.83 -2.05
CA ASP A 54 11.24 -16.23 -1.19
C ASP A 54 10.90 -14.80 -0.76
N GLY A 55 9.92 -14.18 -1.44
CA GLY A 55 9.50 -12.82 -1.18
C GLY A 55 8.30 -12.39 -2.01
N ILE A 56 7.78 -11.22 -1.68
CA ILE A 56 6.69 -10.57 -2.40
C ILE A 56 6.98 -9.08 -2.52
N LEU A 57 6.57 -8.49 -3.63
CA LEU A 57 6.74 -7.07 -3.90
C LEU A 57 5.52 -6.52 -4.61
N CYS A 58 5.29 -5.22 -4.46
CA CYS A 58 4.23 -4.50 -5.13
C CYS A 58 4.69 -3.10 -5.51
N TYR A 59 4.26 -2.64 -6.69
CA TYR A 59 4.54 -1.29 -7.19
C TYR A 59 3.32 -0.38 -7.14
N ASP A 60 2.14 -0.93 -6.88
CA ASP A 60 0.90 -0.19 -6.79
C ASP A 60 0.64 0.20 -5.33
N GLU A 61 0.59 1.51 -5.08
CA GLU A 61 0.31 2.08 -3.76
C GLU A 61 -0.97 1.52 -3.14
N PHE A 62 -1.99 1.26 -3.96
CA PHE A 62 -3.29 0.77 -3.49
C PHE A 62 -3.21 -0.68 -3.00
N ALA A 63 -2.24 -1.46 -3.49
CA ALA A 63 -2.07 -2.86 -3.14
C ALA A 63 -0.99 -3.11 -2.08
N LEU A 64 -0.22 -2.09 -1.66
CA LEU A 64 0.84 -2.23 -0.65
C LEU A 64 0.35 -2.89 0.65
N ILE A 65 -0.82 -2.48 1.15
CA ILE A 65 -1.40 -3.06 2.38
C ILE A 65 -1.71 -4.55 2.20
N LEU A 66 -2.28 -4.92 1.05
CA LEU A 66 -2.56 -6.31 0.73
C LEU A 66 -1.26 -7.12 0.64
N THR A 67 -0.23 -6.56 0.01
CA THR A 67 1.11 -7.16 -0.09
C THR A 67 1.75 -7.39 1.27
N GLY A 68 1.72 -6.39 2.15
CA GLY A 68 2.23 -6.54 3.53
C GLY A 68 1.46 -7.62 4.30
N HIS A 69 0.14 -7.66 4.15
CA HIS A 69 -0.70 -8.70 4.76
C HIS A 69 -0.35 -10.10 4.25
N ILE A 70 -0.19 -10.28 2.94
CA ILE A 70 0.21 -11.57 2.36
C ILE A 70 1.59 -11.98 2.89
N ALA A 71 2.55 -11.06 2.89
CA ALA A 71 3.92 -11.33 3.34
C ALA A 71 3.93 -11.81 4.81
N GLU A 72 3.21 -11.09 5.67
CA GLU A 72 3.04 -11.43 7.09
C GLU A 72 2.39 -12.81 7.28
N GLN A 73 1.32 -13.12 6.55
CA GLN A 73 0.61 -14.40 6.64
C GLN A 73 1.38 -15.59 6.07
N LEU A 74 2.35 -15.35 5.19
CA LEU A 74 3.20 -16.39 4.59
C LEU A 74 4.58 -16.49 5.26
N GLY A 75 4.88 -15.63 6.24
CA GLY A 75 6.19 -15.59 6.91
C GLY A 75 7.32 -15.14 5.99
N LEU A 76 7.01 -14.38 4.94
CA LEU A 76 7.98 -13.81 4.00
C LEU A 76 8.61 -12.54 4.58
N PRO A 77 9.78 -12.10 4.08
CA PRO A 77 10.33 -10.79 4.43
C PRO A 77 9.30 -9.69 4.19
N PHE A 78 9.01 -8.89 5.23
CA PHE A 78 7.93 -7.91 5.18
C PHE A 78 8.23 -6.63 5.93
N ILE A 79 7.59 -5.55 5.47
CA ILE A 79 7.33 -4.35 6.27
C ILE A 79 5.96 -4.58 6.90
N SER A 80 5.83 -4.36 8.21
CA SER A 80 4.58 -4.63 8.92
C SER A 80 3.42 -3.84 8.32
N SER A 81 2.25 -4.46 8.30
CA SER A 81 1.00 -3.84 7.86
C SER A 81 0.73 -2.52 8.60
N ALA A 82 1.07 -2.45 9.89
CA ALA A 82 0.99 -1.23 10.69
C ALA A 82 1.88 -0.08 10.18
N VAL A 83 3.11 -0.37 9.73
CA VAL A 83 4.02 0.64 9.15
C VAL A 83 3.48 1.12 7.80
N LEU A 84 2.97 0.19 6.98
CA LEU A 84 2.37 0.54 5.68
C LEU A 84 1.13 1.42 5.88
N ASP A 85 0.24 1.08 6.81
CA ASP A 85 -0.95 1.87 7.16
C ASP A 85 -0.58 3.28 7.66
N CYS A 86 0.47 3.39 8.50
CA CYS A 86 0.99 4.67 8.97
C CYS A 86 1.52 5.54 7.81
N SER A 87 2.30 4.94 6.91
CA SER A 87 2.92 5.63 5.77
C SER A 87 1.91 6.13 4.73
N ARG A 88 0.82 5.37 4.49
CA ARG A 88 -0.23 5.73 3.53
C ARG A 88 -1.06 6.93 4.00
N ARG A 89 -1.30 7.04 5.30
CA ARG A 89 -2.06 8.14 5.88
C ARG A 89 -1.16 9.36 6.06
N LYS A 90 -1.33 10.40 5.23
CA LYS A 90 -0.55 11.64 5.33
C LYS A 90 -0.56 12.22 6.74
N ASP A 91 -1.71 12.21 7.41
CA ASP A 91 -1.84 12.69 8.80
C ASP A 91 -1.14 11.77 9.80
N GLY A 92 -1.27 10.45 9.63
CA GLY A 92 -0.58 9.44 10.44
C GLY A 92 0.94 9.54 10.33
N PHE A 93 1.45 9.61 9.09
CA PHE A 93 2.86 9.83 8.81
C PHE A 93 3.38 11.12 9.46
N ARG A 94 2.65 12.22 9.32
CA ARG A 94 3.06 13.51 9.92
C ARG A 94 3.04 13.48 11.45
N LYS A 95 2.09 12.77 12.07
CA LYS A 95 2.09 12.55 13.53
C LYS A 95 3.32 11.77 13.98
N MET A 96 3.62 10.66 13.29
CA MET A 96 4.82 9.86 13.55
C MET A 96 6.09 10.70 13.40
N CYS A 97 6.22 11.50 12.34
CA CYS A 97 7.37 12.40 12.21
C CYS A 97 7.53 13.36 13.40
N ARG A 98 6.43 13.94 13.93
CA ARG A 98 6.50 14.80 15.13
C ARG A 98 6.99 14.03 16.35
N GLU A 99 6.51 12.81 16.57
CA GLU A 99 6.94 11.96 17.69
C GLU A 99 8.45 11.67 17.66
N PHE A 100 9.02 11.56 16.47
CA PHE A 100 10.46 11.34 16.26
C PHE A 100 11.27 12.63 16.04
N ASN A 101 10.72 13.81 16.31
CA ASN A 101 11.37 15.11 16.10
C ASN A 101 11.87 15.34 14.66
N ILE A 102 11.19 14.75 13.68
CA ILE A 102 11.47 14.95 12.25
C ILE A 102 10.69 16.18 11.77
N SER A 103 11.40 17.12 11.12
CA SER A 103 10.79 18.33 10.58
C SER A 103 9.73 18.01 9.52
N ILE A 104 8.58 18.66 9.61
CA ILE A 104 7.46 18.50 8.68
C ILE A 104 6.82 19.85 8.32
N PRO A 105 6.22 19.98 7.12
CA PRO A 105 5.35 21.09 6.81
C PRO A 105 4.16 21.16 7.78
N LYS A 106 3.70 22.37 8.09
CA LYS A 106 2.42 22.58 8.79
C LYS A 106 1.29 21.93 7.98
N PHE A 107 0.33 21.32 8.66
CA PHE A 107 -0.81 20.68 8.02
C PHE A 107 -2.04 20.71 8.93
N VAL A 108 -3.21 20.64 8.30
CA VAL A 108 -4.50 20.45 8.95
C VAL A 108 -5.21 19.27 8.31
N VAL A 109 -5.97 18.49 9.09
CA VAL A 109 -6.80 17.40 8.57
C VAL A 109 -8.17 17.96 8.25
N VAL A 110 -8.59 17.81 7.00
CA VAL A 110 -9.94 18.19 6.57
C VAL A 110 -10.76 16.91 6.50
N ASP A 111 -11.79 16.81 7.34
CA ASP A 111 -12.74 15.71 7.32
C ASP A 111 -13.97 16.13 6.51
N ALA A 112 -14.15 15.54 5.32
CA ALA A 112 -15.30 15.82 4.47
C ALA A 112 -16.62 15.17 4.96
N SER A 113 -16.55 14.31 5.98
CA SER A 113 -17.72 13.76 6.68
C SER A 113 -18.21 14.65 7.82
N ALA A 114 -17.32 15.50 8.37
CA ALA A 114 -17.74 16.68 9.09
C ALA A 114 -18.43 17.62 8.10
N ALA A 115 -19.54 18.24 8.52
CA ALA A 115 -20.37 19.09 7.68
C ALA A 115 -19.53 20.02 6.78
N LYS A 116 -19.99 20.26 5.54
CA LYS A 116 -19.37 21.22 4.62
C LYS A 116 -19.05 22.51 5.39
N LEU A 117 -17.76 22.72 5.66
CA LEU A 117 -17.30 23.99 6.22
C LEU A 117 -17.64 25.07 5.20
N SER A 118 -18.32 26.10 5.66
CA SER A 118 -18.44 27.35 4.90
C SER A 118 -17.05 27.96 4.67
N ASP A 119 -16.94 28.83 3.66
CA ASP A 119 -15.67 29.50 3.36
C ASP A 119 -15.12 30.29 4.57
N SER A 120 -16.00 30.82 5.43
CA SER A 120 -15.61 31.50 6.67
C SER A 120 -15.03 30.53 7.71
N GLU A 121 -15.64 29.36 7.89
CA GLU A 121 -15.13 28.35 8.84
C GLU A 121 -13.79 27.77 8.36
N LEU A 122 -13.62 27.62 7.04
CA LEU A 122 -12.33 27.23 6.47
C LEU A 122 -11.28 28.33 6.68
N ALA A 123 -11.62 29.60 6.48
CA ALA A 123 -10.71 30.73 6.70
C ALA A 123 -10.27 30.84 8.17
N ASP A 124 -11.19 30.68 9.12
CA ASP A 124 -10.89 30.68 10.56
C ASP A 124 -9.97 29.52 10.94
N LEU A 125 -10.23 28.32 10.40
CA LEU A 125 -9.41 27.13 10.63
C LEU A 125 -7.99 27.30 10.06
N LEU A 126 -7.86 27.90 8.88
CA LEU A 126 -6.56 28.20 8.26
C LEU A 126 -5.78 29.26 9.06
N ALA A 127 -6.45 30.33 9.50
CA ALA A 127 -5.84 31.38 10.31
C ALA A 127 -5.37 30.85 11.68
N ALA A 128 -6.20 30.04 12.35
CA ALA A 128 -5.85 29.42 13.64
C ALA A 128 -4.63 28.50 13.56
N ASN A 129 -4.31 27.97 12.37
CA ASN A 129 -3.18 27.09 12.14
C ASN A 129 -1.99 27.78 11.42
N ASP A 130 -2.08 29.10 11.19
CA ASP A 130 -1.09 29.88 10.43
C ASP A 130 -0.76 29.22 9.07
N LEU A 131 -1.82 28.80 8.38
CA LEU A 131 -1.79 28.24 7.03
C LEU A 131 -2.28 29.29 6.04
N LYS A 132 -1.48 29.56 5.00
CA LYS A 132 -1.86 30.45 3.90
C LYS A 132 -2.15 29.61 2.66
N PHE A 133 -3.40 29.58 2.23
CA PHE A 133 -3.76 29.08 0.90
C PHE A 133 -3.92 30.27 -0.05
N PRO A 134 -3.37 30.21 -1.28
CA PRO A 134 -3.86 31.06 -2.34
C PRO A 134 -5.27 30.56 -2.68
N LEU A 135 -6.29 31.31 -2.25
CA LEU A 135 -7.65 31.16 -2.76
C LEU A 135 -7.74 31.76 -4.16
#